data_AF-A0A7C5Q646-F1
#
_entry.id   AF-A0A7C5Q646-F1
#
_cell.length_a   1.000
_cell.length_b   1.000
_cell.length_c   1.000
_cell.angle_alpha   90.00
_cell.angle_beta   90.00
_cell.angle_gamma   90.00
#
_symmetry.space_group_name_H-M   'P 1'
#
loop_
_entity.id
_entity.type
_entity.pdbx_description
1 polymer ?
#
loop_
_entity_poly.entity_id
_entity_poly.type
_entity_poly.pdbx_seq_one_letter_code
_entity_poly.pdbx_strand_id
1 'polypeptide(L)'
;MSKYYVPATPPEAYPPNVNPPSFFINDSRPELSCEDAYCYGEFLGGGSNPGSLEQAVVAGLVNPGVYSEQVSWTLAGDVYAELLDHPDWSAANPAFAAFEDSLSLTTLGALVEWKRAIPAVFALSASDQATLDNYRQMKDSLRLVLADLDAQLVDASTAADSLLLYAERGSLLDVFSTVTLGEQALWSSIEQQRADAASSLLAQNADLLANNVMESNAITVYGILLNTLGQGVYALSPAQVSDLEVVASQCPYTGGAAVFGARALLALAGMENVYGESSCSQTGEKNAMKGGSISVAFKQARAYPNPAQTHLTVDLGEVLKAETSLRMLNARGQELSVWVMPAGIRVFNPALPEDIRDGIYFLHWTDAATGTKHSLRISVLK
;
A
#
# COMPACT_ATOMS: atom_id res chain seq x y z
N MET A 1 2.85 -12.05 -7.52
CA MET A 1 4.18 -11.60 -8.00
C MET A 1 4.06 -10.14 -8.39
N SER A 2 4.37 -9.22 -7.49
CA SER A 2 4.35 -7.78 -7.80
C SER A 2 5.74 -7.38 -8.28
N LYS A 3 5.88 -7.12 -9.58
CA LYS A 3 7.09 -6.51 -10.14
C LYS A 3 6.95 -5.00 -10.04
N TYR A 4 7.77 -4.39 -9.20
CA TYR A 4 7.88 -2.93 -9.11
C TYR A 4 8.88 -2.46 -10.16
N TYR A 5 8.44 -1.55 -11.02
CA TYR A 5 9.23 -1.00 -12.12
C TYR A 5 9.98 0.24 -11.61
N VAL A 6 11.32 0.18 -11.67
CA VAL A 6 12.19 1.36 -11.59
C VAL A 6 12.68 1.62 -13.01
N PRO A 7 12.48 2.83 -13.59
CA PRO A 7 13.04 3.13 -14.90
C PRO A 7 14.58 3.00 -14.85
N ALA A 8 15.14 2.32 -15.85
CA ALA A 8 16.51 1.77 -15.87
C ALA A 8 17.67 2.79 -15.93
N THR A 9 17.42 4.06 -15.64
CA THR A 9 18.43 5.12 -15.61
C THR A 9 18.04 6.17 -14.57
N PRO A 10 18.81 6.38 -13.49
CA PRO A 10 18.58 7.51 -12.61
C PRO A 10 18.94 8.80 -13.37
N PRO A 11 18.01 9.77 -13.51
CA PRO A 11 18.39 11.10 -13.95
C PRO A 11 19.30 11.73 -12.87
N GLU A 12 20.35 12.45 -13.30
CA GLU A 12 21.38 13.06 -12.44
C GLU A 12 20.86 14.05 -11.38
N ALA A 13 19.59 14.42 -11.43
CA ALA A 13 18.83 14.98 -10.33
C ALA A 13 17.35 14.78 -10.64
N TYR A 14 16.60 14.18 -9.71
CA TYR A 14 15.15 14.27 -9.79
C TYR A 14 14.74 15.71 -9.46
N PRO A 15 13.96 16.41 -10.31
CA PRO A 15 13.35 17.66 -9.90
C PRO A 15 12.48 17.41 -8.66
N PRO A 16 12.43 18.31 -7.67
CA PRO A 16 11.73 18.10 -6.39
C PRO A 16 10.21 17.88 -6.51
N ASN A 17 9.66 17.93 -7.72
CA ASN A 17 8.29 17.54 -8.04
C ASN A 17 8.10 16.03 -8.24
N VAL A 18 9.17 15.22 -8.19
CA VAL A 18 9.01 13.80 -7.92
C VAL A 18 8.61 13.70 -6.47
N ASN A 19 7.32 13.42 -6.26
CA ASN A 19 6.74 13.10 -4.98
C ASN A 19 7.27 11.70 -4.58
N PRO A 20 8.28 11.53 -3.71
CA PRO A 20 8.62 10.19 -3.24
C PRO A 20 7.45 9.46 -2.54
N PRO A 21 6.42 10.13 -1.99
CA PRO A 21 5.19 9.45 -1.60
C PRO A 21 4.49 8.66 -2.72
N SER A 22 4.73 8.98 -4.00
CA SER A 22 4.23 8.17 -5.12
C SER A 22 5.04 6.87 -5.35
N PHE A 23 5.98 6.54 -4.48
CA PHE A 23 6.48 5.17 -4.31
C PHE A 23 5.54 4.30 -3.46
N PHE A 24 4.67 4.94 -2.68
CA PHE A 24 3.53 4.35 -1.98
C PHE A 24 2.23 4.69 -2.72
N ILE A 25 2.17 4.45 -4.03
CA ILE A 25 0.88 4.51 -4.71
C ILE A 25 0.07 3.30 -4.26
N ASN A 26 -1.05 3.57 -3.59
CA ASN A 26 -2.20 2.69 -3.61
C ASN A 26 -2.78 2.79 -5.03
N ASP A 27 -2.34 1.91 -5.94
CA ASP A 27 -2.60 2.08 -7.36
C ASP A 27 -4.06 1.83 -7.63
N SER A 28 -4.80 2.92 -7.86
CA SER A 28 -6.08 2.92 -8.55
C SER A 28 -5.86 2.66 -10.04
N ARG A 29 -5.16 1.57 -10.37
CA ARG A 29 -5.23 0.92 -11.68
C ARG A 29 -6.32 -0.15 -11.66
N PRO A 30 -6.95 -0.40 -12.81
CA PRO A 30 -8.11 -1.27 -12.89
C PRO A 30 -7.68 -2.69 -12.54
N GLU A 31 -8.30 -3.21 -11.49
CA GLU A 31 -8.37 -4.61 -11.13
C GLU A 31 -7.01 -5.33 -10.98
N LEU A 32 -6.47 -5.26 -9.76
CA LEU A 32 -6.14 -6.52 -9.08
C LEU A 32 -7.46 -7.28 -8.92
N SER A 33 -7.94 -7.93 -10.00
CA SER A 33 -9.03 -8.88 -9.88
C SER A 33 -8.49 -10.02 -9.04
N CYS A 34 -8.88 -10.02 -7.77
CA CYS A 34 -8.70 -11.17 -6.91
C CYS A 34 -9.71 -12.22 -7.38
N GLU A 35 -9.40 -12.88 -8.49
CA GLU A 35 -10.29 -13.86 -9.11
C GLU A 35 -10.32 -15.20 -8.33
N ASP A 36 -9.58 -15.32 -7.23
CA ASP A 36 -9.63 -16.48 -6.33
C ASP A 36 -9.54 -16.05 -4.85
N ALA A 37 -10.72 -15.88 -4.23
CA ALA A 37 -11.15 -16.12 -2.83
C ALA A 37 -10.23 -15.98 -1.59
N TYR A 38 -8.97 -15.54 -1.68
CA TYR A 38 -8.06 -15.49 -0.51
C TYR A 38 -7.10 -14.30 -0.50
N CYS A 39 -7.51 -13.15 -1.06
CA CYS A 39 -6.88 -11.88 -0.72
C CYS A 39 -7.66 -11.21 0.41
N TYR A 40 -7.21 -11.41 1.65
CA TYR A 40 -7.52 -10.48 2.75
C TYR A 40 -6.60 -9.27 2.58
N GLY A 41 -7.01 -8.36 1.70
CA GLY A 41 -6.21 -7.21 1.30
C GLY A 41 -6.92 -6.33 0.27
N GLU A 42 -8.23 -6.07 0.43
CA GLU A 42 -8.72 -4.72 0.16
C GLU A 42 -8.23 -3.90 1.37
N PHE A 43 -7.15 -3.12 1.30
CA PHE A 43 -6.94 -1.91 0.53
C PHE A 43 -8.11 -0.91 0.65
N LEU A 44 -8.01 -0.07 1.69
CA LEU A 44 -8.07 1.39 1.60
C LEU A 44 -9.19 1.98 0.73
N GLY A 45 -10.25 2.43 1.42
CA GLY A 45 -11.13 3.49 0.95
C GLY A 45 -11.79 4.10 2.17
N GLY A 46 -11.41 5.34 2.51
CA GLY A 46 -12.14 6.15 3.48
C GLY A 46 -13.59 6.26 3.05
N GLY A 47 -14.43 5.38 3.60
CA GLY A 47 -15.87 5.51 3.49
C GLY A 47 -16.29 6.79 4.19
N SER A 48 -17.49 7.30 3.93
CA SER A 48 -18.05 8.38 4.74
C SER A 48 -18.50 7.93 6.14
N ASN A 49 -18.46 6.62 6.41
CA ASN A 49 -18.83 6.02 7.68
C ASN A 49 -17.88 4.87 8.04
N PRO A 50 -17.67 4.60 9.34
CA PRO A 50 -16.87 3.48 9.80
C PRO A 50 -17.56 2.15 9.49
N GLY A 51 -16.81 1.21 8.92
CA GLY A 51 -17.26 -0.15 8.63
C GLY A 51 -17.21 -1.08 9.85
N SER A 52 -17.53 -2.35 9.61
CA SER A 52 -17.50 -3.39 10.66
C SER A 52 -16.09 -3.73 11.14
N LEU A 53 -15.06 -3.42 10.33
CA LEU A 53 -13.67 -3.72 10.65
C LEU A 53 -13.12 -2.71 11.67
N GLU A 54 -13.32 -1.41 11.44
CA GLU A 54 -12.88 -0.33 12.33
C GLU A 54 -13.53 -0.50 13.71
N GLN A 55 -14.83 -0.83 13.73
CA GLN A 55 -15.54 -1.17 14.96
C GLN A 55 -14.97 -2.40 15.66
N ALA A 56 -14.60 -3.45 14.92
CA ALA A 56 -14.02 -4.65 15.50
C ALA A 56 -12.60 -4.41 16.04
N VAL A 57 -11.79 -3.58 15.38
CA VAL A 57 -10.45 -3.18 15.84
C VAL A 57 -10.57 -2.38 17.13
N VAL A 58 -11.43 -1.36 17.18
CA VAL A 58 -11.64 -0.55 18.39
C VAL A 58 -12.20 -1.38 19.54
N ALA A 59 -13.10 -2.32 19.26
CA ALA A 59 -13.64 -3.22 20.28
C ALA A 59 -12.65 -4.32 20.71
N GLY A 60 -11.45 -4.40 20.11
CA GLY A 60 -10.46 -5.43 20.42
C GLY A 60 -10.90 -6.85 20.02
N LEU A 61 -11.80 -6.96 19.04
CA LEU A 61 -12.42 -8.23 18.62
C LEU A 61 -11.65 -8.92 17.48
N VAL A 62 -10.62 -8.26 16.94
CA VAL A 62 -9.81 -8.82 15.85
C VAL A 62 -8.82 -9.86 16.39
N ASN A 63 -8.94 -11.10 15.91
CA ASN A 63 -7.97 -12.17 16.18
C ASN A 63 -7.44 -12.78 14.87
N PRO A 64 -6.31 -12.26 14.35
CA PRO A 64 -5.67 -12.71 13.12
C PRO A 64 -4.95 -14.08 13.21
N GLY A 65 -5.02 -14.77 14.36
CA GLY A 65 -4.33 -16.04 14.55
C GLY A 65 -2.83 -15.89 14.82
N VAL A 66 -1.99 -16.55 14.03
CA VAL A 66 -0.54 -16.72 14.30
C VAL A 66 0.24 -15.38 14.22
N TYR A 67 -0.29 -14.39 13.50
CA TYR A 67 0.25 -13.03 13.43
C TYR A 67 -0.65 -12.01 14.14
N SER A 68 -1.33 -12.44 15.20
CA SER A 68 -2.35 -11.63 15.86
C SER A 68 -1.82 -10.31 16.40
N GLU A 69 -0.62 -10.28 16.95
CA GLU A 69 0.00 -9.05 17.44
C GLU A 69 0.30 -8.07 16.29
N GLN A 70 0.88 -8.55 15.18
CA GLN A 70 1.35 -7.70 14.09
C GLN A 70 0.22 -7.16 13.24
N VAL A 71 -0.76 -8.02 12.94
CA VAL A 71 -1.93 -7.60 12.18
C VAL A 71 -2.81 -6.68 13.03
N SER A 72 -2.97 -6.95 14.34
CA SER A 72 -3.67 -6.02 15.23
C SER A 72 -2.93 -4.69 15.40
N TRP A 73 -1.60 -4.69 15.50
CA TRP A 73 -0.80 -3.46 15.56
C TRP A 73 -0.96 -2.62 14.28
N THR A 74 -0.89 -3.27 13.11
CA THR A 74 -1.04 -2.59 11.81
C THR A 74 -2.45 -2.02 11.66
N LEU A 75 -3.48 -2.82 11.91
CA LEU A 75 -4.87 -2.39 11.84
C LEU A 75 -5.17 -1.27 12.85
N ALA A 76 -4.62 -1.33 14.06
CA ALA A 76 -4.79 -0.26 15.04
C ALA A 76 -4.19 1.06 14.54
N GLY A 77 -3.02 1.02 13.91
CA GLY A 77 -2.40 2.19 13.29
C GLY A 77 -3.21 2.76 12.13
N ASP A 78 -3.74 1.89 11.26
CA ASP A 78 -4.55 2.30 10.11
C ASP A 78 -5.89 2.93 10.56
N VAL A 79 -6.60 2.30 11.50
CA VAL A 79 -7.84 2.87 12.08
C VAL A 79 -7.57 4.18 12.78
N TYR A 80 -6.45 4.30 13.51
CA TYR A 80 -6.07 5.56 14.14
C TYR A 80 -5.83 6.66 13.10
N ALA A 81 -5.14 6.36 11.99
CA ALA A 81 -4.94 7.31 10.90
C ALA A 81 -6.28 7.78 10.31
N GLU A 82 -7.23 6.86 10.10
CA GLU A 82 -8.57 7.19 9.59
C GLU A 82 -9.36 8.08 10.55
N LEU A 83 -9.31 7.82 11.87
CA LEU A 83 -9.97 8.66 12.87
C LEU A 83 -9.43 10.09 12.88
N LEU A 84 -8.12 10.25 12.68
CA LEU A 84 -7.49 11.57 12.58
C LEU A 84 -7.89 12.34 11.31
N ASP A 85 -8.29 11.65 10.25
CA ASP A 85 -8.82 12.24 9.01
C ASP A 85 -10.35 12.49 9.09
N HIS A 86 -11.04 11.78 9.98
CA HIS A 86 -12.50 11.82 10.19
C HIS A 86 -12.88 12.14 11.66
N PRO A 87 -12.62 13.35 12.16
CA PRO A 87 -12.88 13.71 13.56
C PRO A 87 -14.37 13.66 13.94
N ASP A 88 -15.27 13.69 12.95
CA ASP A 88 -16.71 13.51 13.14
C ASP A 88 -17.06 12.09 13.62
N TRP A 89 -16.25 11.08 13.30
CA TRP A 89 -16.46 9.70 13.76
C TRP A 89 -16.19 9.56 15.25
N SER A 90 -15.10 10.16 15.75
CA SER A 90 -14.79 10.21 17.18
C SER A 90 -15.82 11.06 17.93
N ALA A 91 -16.28 12.17 17.36
CA ALA A 91 -17.34 12.99 17.94
C ALA A 91 -18.68 12.24 18.06
N ALA A 92 -18.99 11.37 17.09
CA ALA A 92 -20.23 10.59 17.05
C ALA A 92 -20.17 9.28 17.88
N ASN A 93 -18.98 8.73 18.14
CA ASN A 93 -18.80 7.45 18.82
C ASN A 93 -17.76 7.54 19.97
N PRO A 94 -18.21 7.50 21.24
CA PRO A 94 -17.31 7.56 22.40
C PRO A 94 -16.23 6.45 22.45
N ALA A 95 -16.49 5.29 21.85
CA ALA A 95 -15.49 4.22 21.79
C ALA A 95 -14.33 4.58 20.85
N PHE A 96 -14.62 5.30 19.76
CA PHE A 96 -13.62 5.78 18.83
C PHE A 96 -12.80 6.91 19.43
N ALA A 97 -13.45 7.87 20.10
CA ALA A 97 -12.75 8.91 20.85
C ALA A 97 -11.81 8.31 21.91
N ALA A 98 -12.28 7.34 22.69
CA ALA A 98 -11.44 6.68 23.69
C ALA A 98 -10.26 5.90 23.08
N PHE A 99 -10.46 5.27 21.92
CA PHE A 99 -9.41 4.57 21.19
C PHE A 99 -8.35 5.55 20.66
N GLU A 100 -8.79 6.65 20.03
CA GLU A 100 -7.93 7.73 19.56
C GLU A 100 -7.10 8.33 20.71
N ASP A 101 -7.75 8.68 21.82
CA ASP A 101 -7.09 9.19 23.04
C ASP A 101 -6.05 8.19 23.55
N SER A 102 -6.37 6.89 23.57
CA SER A 102 -5.45 5.86 24.05
C SER A 102 -4.21 5.72 23.17
N LEU A 103 -4.36 5.72 21.84
CA LEU A 103 -3.25 5.56 20.92
C LEU A 103 -2.40 6.82 20.81
N SER A 104 -2.98 8.01 21.00
CA SER A 104 -2.23 9.28 21.01
C SER A 104 -1.11 9.33 22.04
N LEU A 105 -1.18 8.49 23.08
CA LEU A 105 -0.19 8.38 24.15
C LEU A 105 0.83 7.25 23.93
N THR A 106 0.81 6.60 22.77
CA THR A 106 1.67 5.44 22.45
C THR A 106 2.69 5.76 21.36
N THR A 107 3.76 4.96 21.29
CA THR A 107 4.74 5.02 20.19
C THR A 107 4.07 4.77 18.83
N LEU A 108 3.07 3.88 18.75
CA LEU A 108 2.30 3.66 17.51
C LEU A 108 1.57 4.93 17.06
N GLY A 109 0.87 5.63 17.95
CA GLY A 109 0.19 6.88 17.60
C GLY A 109 1.17 7.95 17.09
N ALA A 110 2.30 8.11 17.78
CA ALA A 110 3.36 9.02 17.34
C ALA A 110 3.94 8.63 15.96
N LEU A 111 4.14 7.34 15.68
CA LEU A 111 4.61 6.86 14.39
C LEU A 111 3.59 7.08 13.26
N VAL A 112 2.30 6.96 13.54
CA VAL A 112 1.23 7.27 12.58
C VAL A 112 1.24 8.75 12.24
N GLU A 113 1.33 9.63 13.24
CA GLU A 113 1.45 11.08 13.00
C GLU A 113 2.74 11.41 12.25
N TRP A 114 3.85 10.75 12.58
CA TRP A 114 5.10 10.92 11.86
C TRP A 114 4.95 10.54 10.37
N LYS A 115 4.34 9.39 10.10
CA LYS A 115 4.02 8.92 8.74
C LYS A 115 3.12 9.91 7.99
N ARG A 116 2.10 10.49 8.65
CA ARG A 116 1.19 11.50 8.06
C ARG A 116 1.89 12.83 7.79
N ALA A 117 2.88 13.20 8.60
CA ALA A 117 3.63 14.45 8.44
C ALA A 117 4.70 14.38 7.35
N ILE A 118 5.29 13.21 7.08
CA ILE A 118 6.36 13.03 6.08
C ILE A 118 6.00 13.58 4.69
N PRO A 119 4.81 13.32 4.10
CA PRO A 119 4.44 13.89 2.80
C PRO A 119 4.51 15.41 2.75
N ALA A 120 4.18 16.10 3.84
CA ALA A 120 4.22 17.56 3.89
C ALA A 120 5.64 18.13 3.79
N VAL A 121 6.67 17.35 4.17
CA VAL A 121 8.08 17.73 3.98
C VAL A 121 8.41 17.88 2.49
N PHE A 122 7.79 17.08 1.62
CA PHE A 122 8.03 17.09 0.17
C PHE A 122 7.00 17.92 -0.61
N ALA A 123 5.99 18.49 0.08
CA ALA A 123 4.93 19.24 -0.56
C ALA A 123 5.42 20.64 -0.95
N LEU A 124 5.16 21.03 -2.20
CA LEU A 124 5.41 22.38 -2.66
C LEU A 124 4.26 23.29 -2.26
N SER A 125 4.56 24.50 -1.75
CA SER A 125 3.50 25.46 -1.44
C SER A 125 2.81 25.95 -2.72
N ALA A 126 1.52 26.32 -2.62
CA ALA A 126 0.79 26.88 -3.75
C ALA A 126 1.47 28.17 -4.29
N SER A 127 2.12 28.93 -3.41
CA SER A 127 2.87 30.14 -3.77
C SER A 127 4.12 29.82 -4.58
N ASP A 128 4.90 28.82 -4.17
CA ASP A 128 6.11 28.42 -4.88
C ASP A 128 5.77 27.80 -6.23
N GLN A 129 4.71 26.97 -6.28
CA GLN A 129 4.20 26.41 -7.53
C GLN A 129 3.80 27.51 -8.52
N ALA A 130 3.02 28.50 -8.08
CA ALA A 130 2.62 29.63 -8.91
C ALA A 130 3.83 30.45 -9.41
N THR A 131 4.86 30.61 -8.57
CA THR A 131 6.07 31.36 -8.93
C THR A 131 6.92 30.59 -9.95
N LEU A 132 7.09 29.27 -9.78
CA LEU A 132 7.77 28.41 -10.76
C LEU A 132 7.05 28.42 -12.10
N ASP A 133 5.71 28.37 -12.11
CA ASP A 133 4.93 28.42 -13.34
C ASP A 133 5.04 29.78 -14.04
N ASN A 134 5.14 30.87 -13.28
CA ASN A 134 5.44 32.19 -13.84
C ASN A 134 6.84 32.22 -14.50
N TYR A 135 7.87 31.72 -13.81
CA TYR A 135 9.21 31.63 -14.41
C TYR A 135 9.25 30.78 -15.68
N ARG A 136 8.51 29.67 -15.72
CA ARG A 136 8.36 28.84 -16.93
C ARG A 136 7.73 29.63 -18.07
N GLN A 137 6.60 30.29 -17.83
CA GLN A 137 5.90 31.09 -18.84
C GLN A 137 6.76 32.26 -19.36
N MET A 138 7.47 32.96 -18.48
CA MET A 138 8.38 34.04 -18.87
C MET A 138 9.51 33.53 -19.77
N LYS A 139 10.16 32.41 -19.41
CA LYS A 139 11.22 31.81 -20.23
C LYS A 139 10.71 31.36 -21.59
N ASP A 140 9.51 30.79 -21.66
CA ASP A 140 8.93 30.34 -22.93
C ASP A 140 8.56 31.52 -23.83
N SER A 141 8.01 32.59 -23.26
CA SER A 141 7.77 33.84 -24.00
C SER A 141 9.08 34.44 -24.53
N LEU A 142 10.12 34.51 -23.70
CA LEU A 142 11.43 35.04 -24.11
C LEU A 142 12.07 34.20 -25.22
N ARG A 143 11.95 32.86 -25.18
CA ARG A 143 12.45 31.98 -26.24
C ARG A 143 11.77 32.25 -27.58
N LEU A 144 10.47 32.50 -27.58
CA LEU A 144 9.74 32.82 -28.81
C LEU A 144 10.19 34.15 -29.39
N VAL A 145 10.34 35.19 -28.55
CA VAL A 145 10.83 36.51 -29.01
C VAL A 145 12.27 36.43 -29.51
N LEU A 146 13.15 35.70 -28.80
CA LEU A 146 14.53 35.48 -29.24
C LEU A 146 14.58 34.74 -30.58
N ALA A 147 13.73 33.75 -30.80
CA ALA A 147 13.67 33.02 -32.06
C ALA A 147 13.19 33.90 -33.23
N ASP A 148 12.20 34.77 -33.00
CA ASP A 148 11.74 35.74 -34.00
C ASP A 148 12.85 36.76 -34.32
N LEU A 149 13.52 37.27 -33.29
CA LEU A 149 14.63 38.20 -33.45
C LEU A 149 15.83 37.58 -34.20
N ASP A 150 16.13 36.31 -33.92
CA ASP A 150 17.16 35.56 -34.64
C ASP A 150 16.79 35.39 -36.12
N ALA A 151 15.50 35.24 -36.46
CA ALA A 151 15.04 35.21 -37.86
C ALA A 151 15.19 36.59 -38.53
N GLN A 152 14.81 37.67 -37.86
CA GLN A 152 14.98 39.04 -38.38
C GLN A 152 16.45 39.39 -38.63
N LEU A 153 17.37 38.90 -37.78
CA LEU A 153 18.81 39.07 -37.97
C LEU A 153 19.34 38.41 -39.25
N VAL A 154 18.75 37.28 -39.67
CA VAL A 154 19.10 36.60 -40.92
C VAL A 154 18.68 37.43 -42.14
N ASP A 155 17.54 38.11 -42.05
CA ASP A 155 16.96 38.90 -43.15
C ASP A 155 17.44 40.38 -43.16
N ALA A 156 18.28 40.79 -42.20
CA ALA A 156 18.74 42.16 -42.06
C ALA A 156 19.58 42.61 -43.28
N SER A 157 19.14 43.69 -43.94
CA SER A 157 19.74 44.17 -45.19
C SER A 157 20.82 45.24 -45.03
N THR A 158 20.92 45.87 -43.84
CA THR A 158 21.92 46.90 -43.55
C THR A 158 22.67 46.62 -42.24
N ALA A 159 23.93 47.07 -42.18
CA ALA A 159 24.75 46.94 -40.97
C ALA A 159 24.18 47.73 -39.77
N ALA A 160 23.43 48.82 -40.01
CA ALA A 160 22.79 49.59 -38.96
C ALA A 160 21.62 48.82 -38.34
N ASP A 161 20.81 48.13 -39.15
CA ASP A 161 19.69 47.31 -38.68
C ASP A 161 20.20 46.11 -37.87
N SER A 162 21.24 45.43 -38.36
CA SER A 162 21.86 44.32 -37.62
C SER A 162 22.38 44.76 -36.25
N LEU A 163 22.99 45.95 -36.14
CA LEU A 163 23.52 46.45 -34.88
C LEU A 163 22.42 46.69 -33.83
N LEU A 164 21.25 47.22 -34.24
CA LEU A 164 20.11 47.43 -33.36
C LEU A 164 19.52 46.10 -32.87
N LEU A 165 19.33 45.14 -33.79
CA LEU A 165 18.82 43.81 -33.45
C LEU A 165 19.77 43.05 -32.51
N TYR A 166 21.09 43.18 -32.67
CA TYR A 166 22.06 42.61 -31.74
C TYR A 166 21.97 43.22 -30.33
N ALA A 167 21.73 44.53 -30.22
CA ALA A 167 21.56 45.18 -28.92
C ALA A 167 20.27 44.74 -28.20
N GLU A 168 19.18 44.60 -28.95
CA GLU A 168 17.91 44.06 -28.43
C GLU A 168 18.07 42.61 -27.98
N ARG A 169 18.77 41.80 -28.77
CA ARG A 169 19.07 40.40 -28.44
C ARG A 169 19.85 40.28 -27.14
N GLY A 170 20.86 41.13 -26.96
CA GLY A 170 21.63 41.20 -25.71
C GLY A 170 20.73 41.50 -24.50
N SER A 171 19.85 42.49 -24.64
CA SER A 171 18.90 42.86 -23.58
C SER A 171 17.94 41.71 -23.22
N LEU A 172 17.43 40.98 -24.21
CA LEU A 172 16.55 39.83 -23.99
C LEU A 172 17.28 38.65 -23.32
N LEU A 173 18.55 38.42 -23.69
CA LEU A 173 19.38 37.40 -23.05
C LEU A 173 19.69 37.76 -21.59
N ASP A 174 19.88 39.03 -21.27
CA ASP A 174 20.07 39.50 -19.89
C ASP A 174 18.80 39.26 -19.05
N VAL A 175 17.61 39.52 -19.62
CA VAL A 175 16.33 39.21 -18.96
C VAL A 175 16.17 37.69 -18.79
N PHE A 176 16.49 36.88 -19.80
CA PHE A 176 16.43 35.42 -19.72
C PHE A 176 17.36 34.87 -18.62
N SER A 177 18.58 35.41 -18.53
CA SER A 177 19.53 35.08 -17.46
C SER A 177 18.98 35.44 -16.09
N THR A 178 18.39 36.64 -15.94
CA THR A 178 17.78 37.11 -14.69
C THR A 178 16.65 36.19 -14.23
N VAL A 179 15.76 35.78 -15.15
CA VAL A 179 14.66 34.84 -14.85
C VAL A 179 15.20 33.48 -14.42
N THR A 180 16.26 32.99 -15.09
CA THR A 180 16.89 31.70 -14.77
C THR A 180 17.54 31.73 -13.38
N LEU A 181 18.23 32.81 -13.02
CA LEU A 181 18.82 32.98 -11.70
C LEU A 181 17.76 33.10 -10.61
N GLY A 182 16.63 33.77 -10.89
CA GLY A 182 15.49 33.84 -9.98
C GLY A 182 14.87 32.46 -9.70
N GLU A 183 14.67 31.65 -10.73
CA GLU A 183 14.18 30.27 -10.60
C GLU A 183 15.15 29.40 -9.79
N GLN A 184 16.47 29.51 -10.03
CA GLN A 184 17.48 28.79 -9.25
C GLN A 184 17.47 29.19 -7.76
N ALA A 185 17.33 30.48 -7.47
CA ALA A 185 17.21 30.97 -6.10
C ALA A 185 15.95 30.43 -5.41
N LEU A 186 14.82 30.36 -6.12
CA LEU A 186 13.59 29.77 -5.61
C LEU A 186 13.77 28.27 -5.31
N TRP A 187 14.42 27.52 -6.19
CA TRP A 187 14.72 26.10 -5.94
C TRP A 187 15.59 25.90 -4.70
N SER A 188 16.64 26.70 -4.53
CA SER A 188 17.47 26.65 -3.33
C SER A 188 16.68 26.97 -2.05
N SER A 189 15.74 27.93 -2.12
CA SER A 189 14.83 28.22 -1.01
C SER A 189 13.91 27.04 -0.68
N ILE A 190 13.33 26.38 -1.69
CA ILE A 190 12.47 25.20 -1.52
C ILE A 190 13.27 24.05 -0.86
N GLU A 191 14.51 23.83 -1.30
CA GLU A 191 15.37 22.79 -0.73
C GLU A 191 15.70 23.06 0.74
N GLN A 192 15.98 24.31 1.10
CA GLN A 192 16.21 24.70 2.49
C GLN A 192 14.96 24.50 3.35
N GLN A 193 13.78 24.93 2.86
CA GLN A 193 12.51 24.73 3.59
C GLN A 193 12.21 23.24 3.82
N ARG A 194 12.48 22.39 2.83
CA ARG A 194 12.36 20.94 2.96
C ARG A 194 13.31 20.39 4.04
N ALA A 195 14.58 20.80 4.01
CA ALA A 195 15.58 20.36 4.99
C ALA A 195 15.23 20.80 6.42
N ASP A 196 14.69 22.01 6.57
CA ASP A 196 14.22 22.55 7.86
C ASP A 196 13.00 21.77 8.37
N ALA A 197 12.03 21.46 7.49
CA ALA A 197 10.86 20.66 7.82
C ALA A 197 11.26 19.22 8.24
N ALA A 198 12.18 18.60 7.51
CA ALA A 198 12.72 17.28 7.85
C ALA A 198 13.43 17.29 9.22
N SER A 199 14.25 18.31 9.48
CA SER A 199 14.98 18.45 10.75
C SER A 199 14.04 18.69 11.94
N SER A 200 13.00 19.52 11.75
CA SER A 200 11.95 19.73 12.76
C SER A 200 11.22 18.42 13.09
N LEU A 201 10.87 17.65 12.06
CA LEU A 201 10.14 16.41 12.22
C LEU A 201 10.99 15.30 12.89
N LEU A 202 12.29 15.25 12.60
CA LEU A 202 13.26 14.42 13.31
C LEU A 202 13.37 14.82 14.79
N ALA A 203 13.46 16.12 15.09
CA ALA A 203 13.59 16.61 16.46
C ALA A 203 12.36 16.33 17.32
N GLN A 204 11.15 16.43 16.74
CA GLN A 204 9.90 16.12 17.44
C GLN A 204 9.79 14.66 17.89
N ASN A 205 10.50 13.76 17.21
CA ASN A 205 10.39 12.32 17.42
C ASN A 205 11.70 11.68 17.90
N ALA A 206 12.69 12.49 18.31
CA ALA A 206 14.00 12.02 18.75
C ALA A 206 13.95 11.11 19.99
N ASP A 207 12.95 11.32 20.85
CA ASP A 207 12.78 10.60 22.12
C ASP A 207 11.82 9.40 22.01
N LEU A 208 11.37 9.04 20.80
CA LEU A 208 10.51 7.86 20.62
C LEU A 208 11.26 6.58 20.98
N LEU A 209 10.70 5.82 21.92
CA LEU A 209 11.20 4.52 22.33
C LEU A 209 10.34 3.42 21.69
N ALA A 210 10.99 2.50 20.99
CA ALA A 210 10.35 1.31 20.43
C ALA A 210 10.09 0.27 21.52
N ASN A 211 8.89 -0.29 21.53
CA ASN A 211 8.47 -1.39 22.41
C ASN A 211 8.43 -2.74 21.69
N ASN A 212 8.45 -2.73 20.36
CA ASN A 212 8.47 -3.92 19.51
C ASN A 212 9.32 -3.70 18.26
N VAL A 213 9.51 -4.78 17.50
CA VAL A 213 10.35 -4.77 16.28
C VAL A 213 9.76 -3.86 15.20
N MET A 214 8.43 -3.78 15.07
CA MET A 214 7.77 -2.95 14.05
C MET A 214 8.01 -1.46 14.31
N GLU A 215 7.92 -1.03 15.57
CA GLU A 215 8.23 0.33 16.00
C GLU A 215 9.71 0.66 15.77
N SER A 216 10.61 -0.24 16.18
CA SER A 216 12.06 -0.05 15.97
C SER A 216 12.40 0.10 14.49
N ASN A 217 11.81 -0.73 13.63
CA ASN A 217 12.00 -0.68 12.20
C ASN A 217 11.42 0.62 11.61
N ALA A 218 10.21 1.02 12.02
CA ALA A 218 9.57 2.24 11.53
C ALA A 218 10.37 3.49 11.91
N ILE A 219 10.82 3.60 13.16
CA ILE A 219 11.68 4.70 13.63
C ILE A 219 12.97 4.77 12.80
N THR A 220 13.61 3.63 12.57
CA THR A 220 14.84 3.54 11.78
C THR A 220 14.61 4.01 10.35
N VAL A 221 13.60 3.47 9.67
CA VAL A 221 13.33 3.75 8.25
C VAL A 221 12.88 5.19 8.03
N TYR A 222 12.00 5.73 8.88
CA TYR A 222 11.56 7.13 8.79
C TYR A 222 12.69 8.09 9.15
N GLY A 223 13.50 7.76 10.15
CA GLY A 223 14.69 8.52 10.50
C GLY A 223 15.68 8.60 9.35
N ILE A 224 15.96 7.49 8.67
CA ILE A 224 16.87 7.47 7.51
C ILE A 224 16.28 8.23 6.33
N LEU A 225 14.98 8.06 6.04
CA LEU A 225 14.29 8.80 4.98
C LEU A 225 14.43 10.33 5.16
N LEU A 226 14.22 10.82 6.38
CA LEU A 226 14.29 12.26 6.67
C LEU A 226 15.73 12.79 6.69
N ASN A 227 16.70 12.01 7.19
CA ASN A 227 18.13 12.37 7.14
C ASN A 227 18.74 12.27 5.74
N THR A 228 18.01 11.74 4.75
CA THR A 228 18.49 11.55 3.39
C THR A 228 17.67 12.40 2.43
N LEU A 229 16.61 11.84 1.85
CA LEU A 229 15.73 12.52 0.91
C LEU A 229 15.14 13.80 1.50
N GLY A 230 14.77 13.78 2.80
CA GLY A 230 14.26 14.96 3.51
C GLY A 230 15.27 16.11 3.61
N GLN A 231 16.57 15.81 3.62
CA GLN A 231 17.64 16.82 3.67
C GLN A 231 18.30 17.08 2.30
N GLY A 232 17.80 16.47 1.22
CA GLY A 232 18.44 16.55 -0.10
C GLY A 232 19.75 15.76 -0.21
N VAL A 233 20.01 14.84 0.71
CA VAL A 233 21.18 13.94 0.70
C VAL A 233 20.76 12.61 0.10
N TYR A 234 21.16 12.35 -1.15
CA TYR A 234 20.74 11.15 -1.89
C TYR A 234 21.69 9.95 -1.73
N ALA A 235 22.79 10.11 -1.00
CA ALA A 235 23.73 9.04 -0.69
C ALA A 235 23.48 8.49 0.72
N LEU A 236 23.35 7.17 0.82
CA LEU A 236 23.29 6.49 2.12
C LEU A 236 24.69 6.29 2.68
N SER A 237 24.88 6.58 3.96
CA SER A 237 26.11 6.20 4.67
C SER A 237 26.18 4.68 4.87
N PRO A 238 27.38 4.09 5.03
CA PRO A 238 27.51 2.64 5.27
C PRO A 238 26.71 2.14 6.47
N ALA A 239 26.57 2.94 7.53
CA ALA A 239 25.75 2.61 8.69
C ALA A 239 24.26 2.54 8.31
N GLN A 240 23.75 3.54 7.60
CA GLN A 240 22.36 3.56 7.12
C GLN A 240 22.05 2.40 6.18
N VAL A 241 23.00 2.03 5.31
CA VAL A 241 22.85 0.84 4.45
C VAL A 241 22.70 -0.42 5.31
N SER A 242 23.61 -0.62 6.27
CA SER A 242 23.58 -1.77 7.18
C SER A 242 22.25 -1.84 7.95
N ASP A 243 21.78 -0.71 8.49
CA ASP A 243 20.52 -0.64 9.24
C ASP A 243 19.32 -0.99 8.34
N LEU A 244 19.29 -0.46 7.11
CA LEU A 244 18.22 -0.76 6.15
C LEU A 244 18.26 -2.22 5.68
N GLU A 245 19.42 -2.83 5.48
CA GLU A 245 19.53 -4.24 5.09
C GLU A 245 19.01 -5.18 6.19
N VAL A 246 19.31 -4.85 7.46
CA VAL A 246 18.75 -5.56 8.62
C VAL A 246 17.23 -5.51 8.62
N VAL A 247 16.62 -4.35 8.36
CA VAL A 247 15.16 -4.22 8.28
C VAL A 247 14.60 -4.90 7.02
N ALA A 248 15.21 -4.69 5.86
CA ALA A 248 14.73 -5.19 4.57
C ALA A 248 14.74 -6.73 4.46
N SER A 249 15.65 -7.39 5.17
CA SER A 249 15.77 -8.85 5.24
C SER A 249 14.67 -9.53 6.08
N GLN A 250 13.95 -8.77 6.90
CA GLN A 250 12.88 -9.32 7.73
C GLN A 250 11.65 -9.71 6.90
N CYS A 251 10.86 -10.63 7.44
CA CYS A 251 9.54 -10.92 6.90
C CYS A 251 8.59 -9.74 7.19
N PRO A 252 7.85 -9.19 6.20
CA PRO A 252 6.90 -8.09 6.43
C PRO A 252 5.85 -8.37 7.50
N TYR A 253 5.41 -9.63 7.66
CA TYR A 253 4.48 -10.03 8.72
C TYR A 253 5.07 -9.99 10.14
N THR A 254 6.40 -9.82 10.26
CA THR A 254 7.11 -9.70 11.55
C THR A 254 7.80 -8.36 11.72
N GLY A 255 8.34 -7.78 10.65
CA GLY A 255 9.04 -6.50 10.66
C GLY A 255 8.12 -5.30 10.40
N GLY A 256 6.85 -5.54 10.05
CA GLY A 256 5.88 -4.50 9.74
C GLY A 256 6.11 -3.84 8.37
N ALA A 257 5.30 -2.82 8.08
CA ALA A 257 5.33 -2.10 6.80
C ALA A 257 6.68 -1.39 6.52
N ALA A 258 7.45 -1.09 7.57
CA ALA A 258 8.79 -0.49 7.45
C ALA A 258 9.76 -1.34 6.62
N VAL A 259 9.57 -2.67 6.56
CA VAL A 259 10.34 -3.57 5.69
C VAL A 259 10.28 -3.12 4.23
N PHE A 260 9.10 -2.72 3.74
CA PHE A 260 8.95 -2.23 2.38
C PHE A 260 9.65 -0.87 2.17
N GLY A 261 9.55 0.02 3.15
CA GLY A 261 10.27 1.30 3.12
C GLY A 261 11.79 1.11 3.07
N ALA A 262 12.33 0.16 3.83
CA ALA A 262 13.76 -0.16 3.79
C ALA A 262 14.21 -0.69 2.43
N ARG A 263 13.44 -1.61 1.83
CA ARG A 263 13.68 -2.14 0.49
C ARG A 263 13.65 -1.03 -0.57
N ALA A 264 12.72 -0.09 -0.47
CA ALA A 264 12.61 1.05 -1.39
C ALA A 264 13.81 2.00 -1.29
N LEU A 265 14.25 2.34 -0.07
CA LEU A 265 15.42 3.21 0.14
C LEU A 265 16.72 2.59 -0.39
N LEU A 266 16.92 1.28 -0.19
CA LEU A 266 18.07 0.56 -0.74
C LEU A 266 18.04 0.53 -2.27
N ALA A 267 16.87 0.27 -2.87
CA ALA A 267 16.71 0.30 -4.32
C ALA A 267 17.01 1.68 -4.92
N LEU A 268 16.56 2.77 -4.26
CA LEU A 268 16.86 4.14 -4.68
C LEU A 268 18.36 4.46 -4.64
N ALA A 269 19.10 3.85 -3.71
CA ALA A 269 20.54 3.97 -3.64
C ALA A 269 21.29 3.04 -4.62
N GLY A 270 20.58 2.40 -5.56
CA GLY A 270 21.16 1.52 -6.57
C GLY A 270 21.51 0.12 -6.06
N MET A 271 21.04 -0.27 -4.87
CA MET A 271 21.25 -1.59 -4.29
C MET A 271 20.04 -2.49 -4.58
N GLU A 272 20.07 -3.13 -5.75
CA GLU A 272 19.04 -4.11 -6.13
C GLU A 272 19.31 -5.46 -5.47
N ASN A 273 18.62 -5.72 -4.36
CA ASN A 273 18.60 -7.04 -3.72
C ASN A 273 17.26 -7.73 -3.97
N VAL A 274 17.30 -9.03 -4.28
CA VAL A 274 16.10 -9.87 -4.34
C VAL A 274 15.78 -10.35 -2.93
N TYR A 275 14.80 -9.70 -2.29
CA TYR A 275 14.29 -10.14 -1.00
C TYR A 275 13.28 -11.27 -1.21
N GLY A 276 13.66 -12.48 -0.83
CA GLY A 276 12.77 -13.64 -0.85
C GLY A 276 11.86 -13.66 0.37
N GLU A 277 10.58 -13.95 0.18
CA GLU A 277 9.61 -14.16 1.27
C GLU A 277 9.78 -15.54 1.95
N SER A 278 10.87 -16.26 1.67
CA SER A 278 11.21 -17.52 2.35
C SER A 278 11.49 -17.33 3.84
N SER A 279 11.82 -16.11 4.28
CA SER A 279 11.88 -15.76 5.70
C SER A 279 10.50 -15.67 6.36
N CYS A 280 9.42 -15.57 5.56
CA CYS A 280 8.04 -15.61 6.04
C CYS A 280 7.44 -17.02 6.14
N SER A 281 8.14 -18.06 5.65
CA SER A 281 7.68 -19.43 5.85
C SER A 281 7.97 -19.83 7.30
N GLN A 282 7.00 -19.60 8.18
CA GLN A 282 7.02 -20.23 9.48
C GLN A 282 7.01 -21.75 9.28
N THR A 283 8.12 -22.38 9.66
CA THR A 283 8.08 -23.79 10.10
C THR A 283 7.43 -23.77 11.48
N GLY A 284 6.13 -23.44 11.52
CA GLY A 284 5.34 -23.48 12.73
C GLY A 284 5.22 -24.95 13.13
N GLU A 285 5.98 -25.33 14.15
CA GLU A 285 5.70 -26.55 14.90
C GLU A 285 4.21 -26.59 15.22
N LYS A 286 3.61 -27.74 14.92
CA LYS A 286 2.24 -28.10 15.26
C LYS A 286 2.09 -28.21 16.79
N ASN A 287 2.31 -27.13 17.53
CA ASN A 287 2.09 -27.09 18.96
C ASN A 287 0.61 -26.78 19.22
N ALA A 288 -0.15 -27.86 19.28
CA ALA A 288 -1.36 -28.06 20.07
C ALA A 288 -1.92 -26.83 20.81
N MET A 289 -2.77 -26.04 20.13
CA MET A 289 -3.77 -25.23 20.83
C MET A 289 -4.88 -26.17 21.32
N LYS A 290 -4.85 -26.47 22.62
CA LYS A 290 -6.04 -26.91 23.37
C LYS A 290 -7.11 -25.84 23.18
N GLY A 291 -8.20 -26.23 22.52
CA GLY A 291 -9.28 -25.33 22.14
C GLY A 291 -10.01 -24.73 23.33
N GLY A 292 -9.93 -23.41 23.45
CA GLY A 292 -11.07 -22.58 23.84
C GLY A 292 -11.73 -22.08 22.56
N SER A 293 -12.66 -22.86 22.01
CA SER A 293 -13.39 -22.48 20.80
C SER A 293 -14.47 -21.44 21.14
N ILE A 294 -14.30 -20.21 20.67
CA ILE A 294 -15.44 -19.34 20.35
C ILE A 294 -15.67 -19.50 18.86
N SER A 295 -16.71 -20.25 18.50
CA SER A 295 -17.12 -20.42 17.11
C SER A 295 -17.88 -19.18 16.64
N VAL A 296 -17.23 -18.35 15.82
CA VAL A 296 -17.97 -17.38 15.00
C VAL A 296 -18.59 -18.18 13.85
N ALA A 297 -19.91 -18.40 13.92
CA ALA A 297 -20.64 -19.16 12.92
C ALA A 297 -20.74 -18.37 11.61
N PHE A 298 -19.81 -18.62 10.69
CA PHE A 298 -19.99 -18.25 9.30
C PHE A 298 -21.13 -19.10 8.71
N LYS A 299 -22.25 -18.46 8.36
CA LYS A 299 -23.44 -19.11 7.78
C LYS A 299 -23.29 -19.55 6.31
N GLN A 300 -22.07 -19.60 5.79
CA GLN A 300 -21.81 -19.96 4.40
C GLN A 300 -21.27 -21.38 4.33
N ALA A 301 -21.79 -22.16 3.38
CA ALA A 301 -21.31 -23.50 3.13
C ALA A 301 -19.87 -23.47 2.59
N ARG A 302 -19.04 -24.45 2.99
CA ARG A 302 -17.63 -24.57 2.64
C ARG A 302 -17.29 -26.04 2.40
N ALA A 303 -16.31 -26.29 1.53
CA ALA A 303 -15.80 -27.63 1.29
C ALA A 303 -14.28 -27.69 1.56
N TYR A 304 -13.82 -28.71 2.28
CA TYR A 304 -12.41 -28.91 2.62
C TYR A 304 -12.05 -30.40 2.74
N PRO A 305 -10.79 -30.80 2.48
CA PRO A 305 -9.73 -29.98 1.88
C PRO A 305 -10.07 -29.60 0.43
N ASN A 306 -9.67 -28.41 0.00
CA ASN A 306 -9.76 -27.97 -1.39
C ASN A 306 -8.40 -27.38 -1.78
N PRO A 307 -7.56 -28.06 -2.59
CA PRO A 307 -7.90 -29.24 -3.39
C PRO A 307 -8.12 -30.53 -2.60
N ALA A 308 -9.12 -31.32 -3.00
CA ALA A 308 -9.44 -32.62 -2.39
C ALA A 308 -8.66 -33.76 -3.07
N GLN A 309 -8.20 -34.74 -2.29
CA GLN A 309 -7.48 -35.91 -2.83
C GLN A 309 -8.37 -37.16 -2.83
N THR A 310 -8.75 -37.63 -1.63
CA THR A 310 -9.51 -38.88 -1.44
C THR A 310 -10.82 -38.70 -0.68
N HIS A 311 -10.90 -37.67 0.15
CA HIS A 311 -12.05 -37.36 0.99
C HIS A 311 -12.38 -35.88 0.87
N LEU A 312 -13.67 -35.58 1.01
CA LEU A 312 -14.20 -34.23 0.97
C LEU A 312 -15.15 -34.07 2.14
N THR A 313 -15.02 -32.95 2.86
CA THR A 313 -15.95 -32.52 3.90
C THR A 313 -16.68 -31.28 3.41
N VAL A 314 -18.00 -31.31 3.44
CA VAL A 314 -18.88 -30.19 3.10
C VAL A 314 -19.55 -29.73 4.40
N ASP A 315 -19.15 -28.56 4.92
CA ASP A 315 -19.89 -27.84 5.97
C ASP A 315 -20.95 -26.99 5.28
N LEU A 316 -22.21 -27.16 5.64
CA LEU A 316 -23.34 -26.49 5.01
C LEU A 316 -23.59 -25.10 5.60
N GLY A 317 -22.86 -24.71 6.66
CA GLY A 317 -23.02 -23.43 7.36
C GLY A 317 -24.24 -23.38 8.27
N GLU A 318 -25.31 -24.10 7.93
CA GLU A 318 -26.52 -24.30 8.74
C GLU A 318 -26.95 -25.78 8.74
N VAL A 319 -27.82 -26.16 9.68
CA VAL A 319 -28.37 -27.52 9.78
C VAL A 319 -29.43 -27.72 8.70
N LEU A 320 -29.31 -28.78 7.89
CA LEU A 320 -30.33 -29.16 6.90
C LEU A 320 -31.66 -29.46 7.59
N LYS A 321 -32.71 -28.76 7.17
CA LYS A 321 -34.06 -28.95 7.72
C LYS A 321 -34.82 -30.12 7.09
N ALA A 322 -34.40 -30.53 5.90
CA ALA A 322 -35.00 -31.62 5.15
C ALA A 322 -33.91 -32.40 4.39
N GLU A 323 -34.21 -33.66 4.07
CA GLU A 323 -33.34 -34.48 3.24
C GLU A 323 -33.17 -33.85 1.84
N THR A 324 -31.96 -33.84 1.31
CA THR A 324 -31.62 -33.16 0.05
C THR A 324 -30.55 -33.93 -0.73
N SER A 325 -30.55 -33.82 -2.06
CA SER A 325 -29.49 -34.40 -2.90
C SER A 325 -28.34 -33.42 -3.14
N LEU A 326 -27.11 -33.89 -2.93
CA LEU A 326 -25.86 -33.24 -3.32
C LEU A 326 -25.38 -33.84 -4.64
N ARG A 327 -25.16 -33.00 -5.66
CA ARG A 327 -24.75 -33.42 -7.00
C ARG A 327 -23.36 -32.88 -7.32
N MET A 328 -22.48 -33.74 -7.82
CA MET A 328 -21.18 -33.34 -8.33
C MET A 328 -21.21 -33.24 -9.85
N LEU A 329 -20.76 -32.11 -10.38
CA LEU A 329 -20.73 -31.79 -11.81
C LEU A 329 -19.30 -31.49 -12.24
N ASN A 330 -18.92 -31.92 -13.44
CA ASN A 330 -17.67 -31.46 -14.06
C ASN A 330 -17.85 -30.07 -14.70
N ALA A 331 -16.76 -29.47 -15.20
CA ALA A 331 -16.79 -28.17 -15.88
C ALA A 331 -17.65 -28.12 -17.16
N ARG A 332 -18.11 -29.27 -17.68
CA ARG A 332 -19.05 -29.36 -18.82
C ARG A 332 -20.51 -29.54 -18.37
N GLY A 333 -20.78 -29.48 -17.06
CA GLY A 333 -22.12 -29.67 -16.49
C GLY A 333 -22.60 -31.12 -16.49
N GLN A 334 -21.72 -32.10 -16.72
CA GLN A 334 -22.08 -33.52 -16.65
C GLN A 334 -22.05 -33.98 -15.18
N GLU A 335 -23.11 -34.66 -14.76
CA GLU A 335 -23.24 -35.22 -13.41
C GLU A 335 -22.36 -36.46 -13.25
N LEU A 336 -21.50 -36.44 -12.24
CA LEU A 336 -20.56 -37.52 -11.93
C LEU A 336 -20.99 -38.34 -10.72
N SER A 337 -21.68 -37.73 -9.76
CA SER A 337 -22.13 -38.40 -8.54
C SER A 337 -23.29 -37.67 -7.90
N VAL A 338 -24.15 -38.44 -7.22
CA VAL A 338 -25.26 -37.94 -6.42
C VAL A 338 -25.23 -38.62 -5.07
N TRP A 339 -25.25 -37.81 -4.01
CA TRP A 339 -25.36 -38.29 -2.64
C TRP A 339 -26.64 -37.76 -1.99
N VAL A 340 -27.20 -38.53 -1.07
CA VAL A 340 -28.34 -38.12 -0.25
C VAL A 340 -27.81 -37.59 1.07
N MET A 341 -28.14 -36.33 1.37
CA MET A 341 -27.84 -35.67 2.64
C MET A 341 -29.07 -35.76 3.56
N PRO A 342 -29.01 -36.50 4.67
CA PRO A 342 -30.13 -36.60 5.60
C PRO A 342 -30.44 -35.26 6.29
N ALA A 343 -31.68 -35.08 6.74
CA ALA A 343 -32.06 -33.94 7.57
C ALA A 343 -31.31 -33.98 8.92
N GLY A 344 -31.08 -32.81 9.52
CA GLY A 344 -30.45 -32.67 10.83
C GLY A 344 -28.92 -32.65 10.80
N ILE A 345 -28.28 -32.73 9.63
CA ILE A 345 -26.82 -32.61 9.50
C ILE A 345 -26.41 -31.19 9.14
N ARG A 346 -25.26 -30.77 9.65
CA ARG A 346 -24.54 -29.56 9.20
C ARG A 346 -23.30 -29.91 8.36
N VAL A 347 -22.71 -31.07 8.60
CA VAL A 347 -21.48 -31.51 7.94
C VAL A 347 -21.73 -32.83 7.22
N PHE A 348 -21.31 -32.92 5.97
CA PHE A 348 -21.46 -34.10 5.12
C PHE A 348 -20.12 -34.51 4.52
N ASN A 349 -19.78 -35.80 4.56
CA ASN A 349 -18.47 -36.32 4.12
C ASN A 349 -18.63 -37.31 2.96
N PRO A 350 -18.86 -36.83 1.71
CA PRO A 350 -18.95 -37.71 0.57
C PRO A 350 -17.58 -38.33 0.23
N ALA A 351 -17.58 -39.62 -0.10
CA ALA A 351 -16.44 -40.26 -0.76
C ALA A 351 -16.39 -39.83 -2.23
N LEU A 352 -15.22 -39.38 -2.69
CA LEU A 352 -15.01 -39.01 -4.09
C LEU A 352 -14.99 -40.26 -4.98
N PRO A 353 -15.44 -40.17 -6.25
CA PRO A 353 -15.34 -41.29 -7.20
C PRO A 353 -13.90 -41.76 -7.37
N GLU A 354 -13.68 -43.07 -7.49
CA GLU A 354 -12.34 -43.66 -7.63
C GLU A 354 -11.66 -43.24 -8.93
N ASP A 355 -12.42 -42.96 -9.98
CA ASP A 355 -11.98 -42.61 -11.33
C ASP A 355 -12.01 -41.09 -11.63
N ILE A 356 -12.27 -40.25 -10.61
CA ILE A 356 -12.22 -38.79 -10.78
C ILE A 356 -10.80 -38.36 -11.20
N ARG A 357 -10.71 -37.45 -12.17
CA ARG A 357 -9.45 -36.90 -12.68
C ARG A 357 -9.13 -35.58 -11.98
N ASP A 358 -7.89 -35.13 -12.13
CA ASP A 358 -7.51 -33.79 -11.72
C ASP A 358 -8.33 -32.75 -12.48
N GLY A 359 -8.87 -31.79 -11.74
CA GLY A 359 -9.69 -30.74 -12.35
C GLY A 359 -10.61 -30.01 -11.39
N ILE A 360 -11.43 -29.14 -11.99
CA ILE A 360 -12.42 -28.32 -11.28
C ILE A 360 -13.79 -28.99 -11.39
N TYR A 361 -14.48 -29.06 -10.26
CA TYR A 361 -15.79 -29.64 -10.09
C TYR A 361 -16.71 -28.71 -9.30
N PHE A 362 -18.02 -28.90 -9.47
CA PHE A 362 -19.04 -28.10 -8.81
C PHE A 362 -19.99 -29.00 -8.03
N LEU A 363 -20.22 -28.66 -6.76
CA LEU A 363 -21.18 -29.32 -5.89
C LEU A 363 -22.46 -28.50 -5.82
N HIS A 364 -23.57 -29.07 -6.26
CA HIS A 364 -24.86 -28.40 -6.28
C HIS A 364 -25.85 -29.12 -5.36
N TRP A 365 -26.61 -28.36 -4.57
CA TRP A 365 -27.77 -28.86 -3.86
C TRP A 365 -28.85 -27.78 -3.76
N THR A 366 -30.09 -28.21 -3.51
CA THR A 366 -31.21 -27.30 -3.31
C THR A 366 -31.80 -27.57 -1.94
N ASP A 367 -31.78 -26.59 -1.04
CA ASP A 367 -32.45 -26.73 0.25
C ASP A 367 -33.96 -26.91 0.01
N ALA A 368 -34.47 -28.10 0.32
CA ALA A 368 -35.88 -28.44 0.11
C ALA A 368 -36.85 -27.59 0.97
N ALA A 369 -36.38 -26.97 2.05
CA ALA A 369 -37.21 -26.11 2.91
C ALA A 369 -37.34 -24.68 2.38
N THR A 370 -36.32 -24.15 1.71
CA THR A 370 -36.30 -22.76 1.22
C THR A 370 -36.34 -22.63 -0.30
N GLY A 371 -36.09 -23.72 -1.04
CA GLY A 371 -35.91 -23.71 -2.50
C GLY A 371 -34.60 -23.09 -2.95
N THR A 372 -33.72 -22.71 -2.01
CA THR A 372 -32.44 -22.05 -2.31
C THR A 372 -31.48 -23.02 -2.96
N LYS A 373 -30.93 -22.63 -4.12
CA LYS A 373 -29.88 -23.39 -4.81
C LYS A 373 -28.52 -22.93 -4.33
N HIS A 374 -27.70 -23.89 -3.94
CA HIS A 374 -26.32 -23.65 -3.53
C HIS A 374 -25.37 -24.31 -4.53
N SER A 375 -24.23 -23.66 -4.75
CA SER A 375 -23.14 -24.16 -5.58
C SER A 375 -21.81 -23.91 -4.89
N LEU A 376 -20.95 -24.92 -4.84
CA LEU A 376 -19.58 -24.81 -4.34
C LEU A 376 -18.60 -25.32 -5.40
N ARG A 377 -17.58 -24.52 -5.72
CA ARG A 377 -16.46 -24.93 -6.55
C ARG A 377 -15.45 -25.71 -5.70
N ILE A 378 -15.03 -26.87 -6.17
CA ILE A 378 -13.94 -27.65 -5.58
C ILE A 378 -12.92 -28.02 -6.66
N SER A 379 -11.66 -28.11 -6.29
CA SER A 379 -10.59 -28.68 -7.10
C SER A 379 -10.26 -30.07 -6.57
N VAL A 380 -9.98 -31.02 -7.47
CA VAL A 380 -9.50 -32.36 -7.12
C VAL A 380 -8.10 -32.53 -7.70
N LEU A 381 -7.19 -33.07 -6.88
CA LEU A 381 -5.81 -33.39 -7.24
C LEU A 381 -5.53 -34.81 -6.72
N LYS A 382 -5.38 -35.79 -7.62
CA LYS A 382 -5.11 -37.19 -7.31
C LYS A 382 -3.71 -37.64 -7.67
#